data_AF-A0A318ZA85-F1
#
_entry.id   AF-A0A318ZA85-F1
#
_cell.length_a   1.000
_cell.length_b   1.000
_cell.length_c   1.000
_cell.angle_alpha   90.00
_cell.angle_beta   90.00
_cell.angle_gamma   90.00
#
_symmetry.space_group_name_H-M   'P 1'
#
loop_
_entity.id
_entity.type
_entity.pdbx_description
1 polymer ?
#
loop_
_entity_poly.entity_id
_entity_poly.type
_entity_poly.pdbx_seq_one_letter_code
_entity_poly.pdbx_strand_id
1 'polypeptide(L)'
;CEERNDFTGFVILRKLDRAGRPLMHLNFPTHATPVQSIEEVPTKDQASLNLPLGSVGILRASHHAFELSKSIHPQFLFHPHRSQEKVSPGEIVKLAIKIWAMGIDFDAGESVSVQVSDAQRSTVTALM
;
A
#
# COMPACT_ATOMS: atom_id res chain seq x y z
N CYS A 1 6.83 -27.67 1.12
CA CYS A 1 7.31 -27.25 -0.21
C CYS A 1 8.45 -26.27 0.06
N GLU A 2 9.69 -26.76 0.05
CA GLU A 2 10.89 -26.02 0.50
C GLU A 2 11.31 -24.89 -0.46
N GLU A 3 10.73 -24.86 -1.67
CA GLU A 3 11.00 -23.83 -2.68
C GLU A 3 10.32 -22.48 -2.39
N ARG A 4 9.43 -22.39 -1.40
CA ARG A 4 8.77 -21.13 -1.00
C ARG A 4 9.60 -20.36 0.01
N ASN A 5 10.82 -19.99 -0.36
CA ASN A 5 11.77 -19.29 0.50
C ASN A 5 11.91 -17.77 0.20
N ASP A 6 10.90 -17.19 -0.45
CA ASP A 6 10.84 -15.77 -0.76
C ASP A 6 9.39 -15.35 -1.00
N PHE A 7 9.08 -14.09 -0.72
CA PHE A 7 7.75 -13.53 -0.91
C PHE A 7 7.81 -12.01 -1.08
N THR A 8 6.67 -11.41 -1.45
CA THR A 8 6.56 -9.95 -1.54
C THR A 8 5.56 -9.48 -0.52
N GLY A 9 5.98 -8.56 0.33
CA GLY A 9 5.06 -7.83 1.19
C GLY A 9 4.56 -6.61 0.44
N PHE A 10 3.23 -6.49 0.36
CA PHE A 10 2.54 -5.26 0.00
C PHE A 10 1.89 -4.68 1.25
N VAL A 11 2.03 -3.38 1.44
CA VAL A 11 1.33 -2.61 2.47
C VAL A 11 0.57 -1.48 1.80
N ILE A 12 -0.71 -1.33 2.09
CA ILE A 12 -1.52 -0.22 1.60
C ILE A 12 -2.10 0.53 2.80
N LEU A 13 -1.94 1.84 2.81
CA LEU A 13 -2.59 2.73 3.78
C LEU A 13 -3.80 3.39 3.13
N ARG A 14 -5.00 3.21 3.72
CA ARG A 14 -6.24 3.80 3.22
C ARG A 14 -6.89 4.70 4.26
N LYS A 15 -7.43 5.83 3.83
CA LYS A 15 -8.30 6.66 4.66
C LYS A 15 -9.69 6.04 4.72
N LEU A 16 -10.27 5.98 5.91
CA LEU A 16 -11.64 5.57 6.16
C LEU A 16 -12.44 6.75 6.73
N ASP A 17 -13.70 6.86 6.34
CA ASP A 17 -14.63 7.82 6.93
C ASP A 17 -15.06 7.40 8.35
N ARG A 18 -15.92 8.20 8.98
CA ARG A 18 -16.49 7.95 10.32
C ARG A 18 -17.29 6.65 10.44
N ALA A 19 -17.78 6.12 9.32
CA ALA A 19 -18.51 4.85 9.26
C ALA A 19 -17.57 3.67 8.91
N GLY A 20 -16.26 3.91 8.81
CA GLY A 20 -15.28 2.88 8.43
C GLY A 20 -15.25 2.57 6.93
N ARG A 21 -15.91 3.37 6.09
CA ARG A 21 -15.92 3.17 4.63
C ARG A 21 -14.66 3.77 4.00
N PRO A 22 -14.03 3.10 3.03
CA PRO A 22 -12.88 3.66 2.32
C PRO A 22 -13.23 4.97 1.62
N LEU A 23 -12.46 6.01 1.90
CA LEU A 23 -12.53 7.27 1.17
C LEU A 23 -11.62 7.18 -0.05
N MET A 24 -12.21 7.40 -1.22
CA MET A 24 -11.52 7.40 -2.50
C MET A 24 -11.33 8.84 -2.99
N HIS A 25 -10.24 9.08 -3.70
CA HIS A 25 -9.96 10.37 -4.33
C HIS A 25 -10.03 10.20 -5.84
N LEU A 26 -10.73 11.10 -6.54
CA LEU A 26 -10.71 11.15 -8.00
C LEU A 26 -9.55 12.04 -8.46
N ASN A 27 -8.63 11.48 -9.25
CA ASN A 27 -7.47 12.23 -9.74
C ASN A 27 -7.79 13.31 -10.78
N PHE A 28 -9.01 13.30 -11.31
CA PHE A 28 -9.48 14.26 -12.29
C PHE A 28 -10.63 15.07 -11.69
N PRO A 29 -10.74 16.37 -12.00
CA PRO A 29 -11.88 17.13 -11.56
C PRO A 29 -13.13 16.60 -12.26
N THR A 30 -14.24 16.47 -11.54
CA THR A 30 -15.48 15.86 -12.06
C THR A 30 -15.98 16.53 -13.34
N HIS A 31 -15.84 17.86 -13.47
CA HIS A 31 -16.22 18.61 -14.67
C HIS A 31 -15.43 18.23 -15.95
N ALA A 32 -14.28 17.59 -15.81
CA ALA A 32 -13.46 17.11 -16.93
C ALA A 32 -13.68 15.60 -17.21
N THR A 33 -14.67 14.98 -16.57
CA THR A 33 -14.97 13.56 -16.68
C THR A 33 -16.43 13.34 -17.10
N PRO A 34 -16.76 12.17 -17.69
CA PRO A 34 -18.15 11.85 -18.06
C PRO A 34 -19.03 11.48 -16.86
N VAL A 35 -18.50 11.49 -15.63
CA VAL A 35 -19.21 11.17 -14.38
C VAL A 35 -19.34 12.42 -13.51
N GLN A 36 -20.41 12.52 -12.74
CA GLN A 36 -20.63 13.63 -11.81
C GLN A 36 -20.10 13.33 -10.39
N SER A 37 -19.84 12.06 -10.09
CA SER A 37 -19.43 11.59 -8.77
C SER A 37 -18.52 10.34 -8.87
N ILE A 38 -17.84 10.00 -7.78
CA ILE A 38 -16.99 8.78 -7.73
C ILE A 38 -17.87 7.53 -7.80
N GLU A 39 -19.05 7.59 -7.19
CA GLU A 39 -20.05 6.53 -7.13
C GLU A 39 -20.57 6.12 -8.52
N GLU A 40 -20.53 7.05 -9.48
CA GLU A 40 -20.92 6.82 -10.87
C GLU A 40 -19.83 6.15 -11.72
N VAL A 41 -18.58 6.05 -11.23
CA VAL A 41 -17.49 5.42 -11.98
C VAL A 41 -17.76 3.92 -12.09
N PRO A 42 -17.99 3.37 -13.31
CA PRO A 42 -18.27 1.96 -13.49
C PRO A 42 -17.13 1.10 -12.95
N THR A 43 -17.41 -0.03 -12.28
CA THR A 43 -16.39 -0.89 -11.67
C THR A 43 -15.27 -1.29 -12.63
N LYS A 44 -15.60 -1.55 -13.90
CA LYS A 44 -14.63 -1.90 -14.94
C LYS A 44 -13.61 -0.78 -15.25
N ASP A 45 -13.99 0.46 -14.94
CA ASP A 45 -13.20 1.67 -15.20
C ASP A 45 -12.53 2.17 -13.90
N GLN A 46 -12.75 1.51 -12.76
CA GLN A 46 -12.08 1.82 -11.49
C GLN A 46 -10.66 1.23 -11.50
N ALA A 47 -9.65 2.09 -11.61
CA ALA A 47 -8.25 1.72 -11.58
C ALA A 47 -7.46 2.71 -10.69
N SER A 48 -6.25 2.31 -10.29
CA SER A 48 -5.36 3.17 -9.50
C SER A 48 -5.02 4.51 -10.19
N LEU A 49 -5.17 4.58 -11.52
CA LEU A 49 -4.90 5.79 -12.30
C LEU A 49 -5.95 6.88 -12.08
N ASN A 50 -7.23 6.52 -12.03
CA ASN A 50 -8.33 7.46 -11.84
C ASN A 50 -8.79 7.53 -10.37
N LEU A 51 -8.75 6.40 -9.66
CA LEU A 51 -9.17 6.26 -8.26
C LEU A 51 -8.06 5.63 -7.41
N PRO A 52 -7.02 6.40 -7.04
CA PRO A 52 -5.99 5.92 -6.13
C PRO A 52 -6.60 5.51 -4.79
N LEU A 53 -6.24 4.32 -4.34
CA LEU A 53 -6.77 3.71 -3.12
C LEU A 53 -5.91 3.98 -1.89
N GLY A 54 -4.94 4.89 -2.00
CA GLY A 54 -3.98 5.24 -0.94
C GLY A 54 -2.53 4.90 -1.29
N SER A 55 -1.60 5.21 -0.38
CA SER A 55 -0.17 4.94 -0.61
C SER A 55 0.15 3.48 -0.38
N VAL A 56 1.04 3.00 -1.23
CA VAL A 56 1.50 1.63 -1.24
C VAL A 56 2.97 1.59 -0.81
N GLY A 57 3.36 0.53 -0.11
CA GLY A 57 4.74 0.10 0.05
C GLY A 57 4.89 -1.33 -0.42
N ILE A 58 6.03 -1.64 -1.02
CA ILE A 58 6.32 -2.96 -1.59
C ILE A 58 7.76 -3.32 -1.26
N LEU A 59 7.99 -4.54 -0.75
CA LEU A 59 9.33 -5.06 -0.54
C LEU A 59 9.34 -6.57 -0.78
N ARG A 60 10.33 -7.03 -1.54
CA ARG A 60 10.63 -8.46 -1.62
C ARG A 60 11.41 -8.87 -0.37
N ALA A 61 10.96 -9.91 0.30
CA ALA A 61 11.50 -10.36 1.59
C ALA A 61 12.99 -10.67 1.50
N SER A 62 13.47 -11.27 0.41
CA SER A 62 14.91 -11.50 0.24
C SER A 62 15.78 -10.25 0.13
N HIS A 63 15.19 -9.07 -0.04
CA HIS A 63 15.89 -7.79 -0.08
C HIS A 63 15.67 -6.96 1.19
N HIS A 64 15.36 -7.60 2.32
CA HIS A 64 15.01 -6.90 3.57
C HIS A 64 16.17 -6.18 4.26
N ALA A 65 17.43 -6.45 3.88
CA ALA A 65 18.59 -5.73 4.38
C ALA A 65 18.44 -4.21 4.19
N PHE A 66 18.87 -3.43 5.18
CA PHE A 66 18.84 -1.97 5.14
C PHE A 66 20.05 -1.35 5.86
N GLU A 67 20.44 -0.15 5.46
CA GLU A 67 21.58 0.57 6.02
C GLU A 67 21.14 1.94 6.57
N LEU A 68 21.12 2.09 7.90
CA LEU A 68 20.70 3.34 8.56
C LEU A 68 21.61 4.52 8.23
N SER A 69 22.92 4.29 8.08
CA SER A 69 23.90 5.34 7.77
C SER A 69 23.70 6.00 6.39
N LYS A 70 23.01 5.33 5.47
CA LYS A 70 22.66 5.85 4.13
C LYS A 70 21.18 6.25 4.03
N SER A 71 20.43 6.06 5.10
CA SER A 71 19.01 6.40 5.14
C SER A 71 18.87 7.92 5.28
N ILE A 72 18.05 8.53 4.44
CA ILE A 72 17.83 9.99 4.46
C ILE A 72 16.94 10.43 5.63
N HIS A 73 16.22 9.49 6.26
CA HIS A 73 15.37 9.72 7.42
C HIS A 73 15.15 8.39 8.17
N PRO A 74 14.93 8.37 9.50
CA PRO A 74 14.66 7.14 10.24
C PRO A 74 13.46 6.32 9.71
N GLN A 75 12.49 6.99 9.07
CA GLN A 75 11.32 6.35 8.44
C GLN A 75 11.51 6.07 6.94
N PHE A 76 12.62 6.52 6.34
CA PHE A 76 12.94 6.33 4.93
C PHE A 76 14.26 5.56 4.83
N LEU A 77 14.14 4.25 4.94
CA LEU A 77 15.28 3.35 5.01
C LEU A 77 15.89 3.10 3.62
N PHE A 78 17.21 3.05 3.58
CA PHE A 78 17.96 2.69 2.39
C PHE A 78 18.14 1.18 2.31
N HIS A 79 17.54 0.56 1.30
CA HIS A 79 17.76 -0.84 0.95
C HIS A 79 18.84 -0.93 -0.13
N PRO A 80 19.99 -1.59 0.12
CA PRO A 80 21.09 -1.63 -0.83
C PRO A 80 20.81 -2.54 -2.04
N HIS A 81 19.89 -3.51 -1.91
CA HIS A 81 19.52 -4.48 -2.93
C HIS A 81 20.71 -5.24 -3.58
N ARG A 82 21.81 -5.44 -2.83
CA ARG A 82 23.04 -6.08 -3.33
C ARG A 82 23.02 -7.60 -3.32
N SER A 83 22.22 -8.20 -2.45
CA SER A 83 22.11 -9.65 -2.24
C SER A 83 20.66 -10.04 -2.02
N GLN A 84 20.39 -11.33 -2.17
CA GLN A 84 19.13 -11.95 -1.81
C GLN A 84 19.35 -12.85 -0.58
N GLU A 85 18.82 -12.44 0.56
CA GLU A 85 18.81 -13.19 1.82
C GLU A 85 17.48 -13.94 1.91
N LYS A 86 17.43 -15.15 1.36
CA LYS A 86 16.21 -15.98 1.31
C LYS A 86 15.66 -16.24 2.70
N VAL A 87 14.33 -16.29 2.80
CA VAL A 87 13.59 -16.47 4.05
C VAL A 87 13.02 -17.87 4.08
N SER A 88 13.55 -18.73 4.93
CA SER A 88 13.11 -20.14 4.99
C SER A 88 11.72 -20.25 5.60
N PRO A 89 10.91 -21.27 5.23
CA PRO A 89 9.63 -21.50 5.90
C PRO A 89 9.78 -21.60 7.43
N GLY A 90 9.02 -20.78 8.17
CA GLY A 90 9.09 -20.68 9.63
C GLY A 90 10.09 -19.65 10.17
N GLU A 91 10.94 -19.09 9.32
CA GLU A 91 11.83 -17.98 9.67
C GLU A 91 11.04 -16.67 9.80
N ILE A 92 11.35 -15.91 10.85
CA ILE A 92 10.75 -14.60 11.08
C ILE A 92 11.80 -13.53 10.78
N VAL A 93 11.54 -12.72 9.75
CA VAL A 93 12.40 -11.59 9.36
C VAL A 93 11.67 -10.26 9.51
N LYS A 94 12.43 -9.19 9.77
CA LYS A 94 11.89 -7.82 9.80
C LYS A 94 11.86 -7.23 8.40
N LEU A 95 10.68 -6.88 7.91
CA LEU A 95 10.52 -6.12 6.67
C LEU A 95 10.30 -4.64 6.97
N ALA A 96 11.28 -3.81 6.63
CA ALA A 96 11.22 -2.39 6.85
C ALA A 96 10.66 -1.67 5.61
N ILE A 97 9.37 -1.88 5.34
CA ILE A 97 8.73 -1.46 4.07
C ILE A 97 8.49 0.04 4.05
N LYS A 98 9.14 0.74 3.11
CA LYS A 98 8.87 2.15 2.84
C LYS A 98 7.50 2.32 2.17
N ILE A 99 6.70 3.24 2.71
CA ILE A 99 5.43 3.67 2.10
C ILE A 99 5.68 4.94 1.28
N TRP A 100 5.06 5.03 0.10
CA TRP A 100 5.11 6.28 -0.68
C TRP A 100 4.51 7.45 0.09
N ALA A 101 5.22 8.59 0.07
CA ALA A 101 4.81 9.78 0.80
C ALA A 101 3.40 10.23 0.36
N MET A 102 2.58 10.60 1.35
CA MET A 102 1.24 11.13 1.17
C MET A 102 1.01 12.27 2.16
N GLY A 103 0.25 13.28 1.74
CA GLY A 103 -0.40 14.22 2.64
C GLY A 103 -1.87 13.84 2.74
N ILE A 104 -2.36 13.57 3.94
CA ILE A 104 -3.76 13.26 4.19
C ILE A 104 -4.20 14.00 5.46
N ASP A 105 -5.26 14.79 5.33
CA ASP A 105 -5.94 15.38 6.47
C ASP A 105 -6.98 14.40 7.02
N PHE A 106 -7.08 14.31 8.34
CA PHE A 106 -8.07 13.49 9.04
C PHE A 106 -8.97 14.39 9.89
N ASP A 107 -10.26 14.32 9.63
CA ASP A 107 -11.29 14.90 10.48
C ASP A 107 -11.56 14.01 11.70
N ALA A 108 -12.14 14.59 12.73
CA ALA A 108 -12.54 13.84 13.93
C ALA A 108 -13.42 12.64 13.55
N GLY A 109 -13.05 11.46 14.06
CA GLY A 109 -13.75 10.19 13.82
C GLY A 109 -13.34 9.45 12.54
N GLU A 110 -12.54 10.04 11.66
CA GLU A 110 -11.94 9.33 10.54
C GLU A 110 -10.75 8.48 10.99
N SER A 111 -10.40 7.45 10.21
CA SER A 111 -9.35 6.49 10.60
C SER A 111 -8.50 6.02 9.43
N VAL A 112 -7.38 5.38 9.72
CA VAL A 112 -6.50 4.76 8.73
C VAL A 112 -6.62 3.23 8.78
N SER A 113 -6.79 2.60 7.61
CA SER A 113 -6.69 1.16 7.43
C SER A 113 -5.28 0.80 6.96
N VAL A 114 -4.66 -0.17 7.61
CA VAL A 114 -3.40 -0.79 7.17
C VAL A 114 -3.71 -2.16 6.62
N GLN A 115 -3.45 -2.38 5.33
CA GLN A 115 -3.69 -3.67 4.68
C GLN A 115 -2.35 -4.28 4.30
N VAL A 116 -2.13 -5.53 4.70
CA VAL A 116 -0.92 -6.30 4.41
C VAL A 116 -1.30 -7.51 3.56
N SER A 117 -0.60 -7.71 2.44
CA SER A 117 -0.88 -8.81 1.52
C SER A 117 0.36 -9.25 0.74
N ASP A 118 0.24 -10.38 0.05
CA ASP A 118 1.24 -10.94 -0.87
C ASP A 118 1.09 -10.42 -2.31
N ALA A 119 0.00 -9.70 -2.59
CA ALA A 119 -0.30 -9.08 -3.88
C ALA A 119 -0.96 -7.71 -3.69
N GLN A 120 -0.71 -6.77 -4.60
CA GLN A 120 -1.41 -5.48 -4.60
C GLN A 120 -2.87 -5.69 -5.00
N ARG A 121 -3.77 -5.72 -4.00
CA ARG A 121 -5.21 -5.86 -4.24
C ARG A 121 -5.84 -4.47 -4.35
N SER A 122 -6.37 -4.16 -5.53
CA SER A 122 -7.16 -2.96 -5.80
C SER A 122 -8.60 -3.08 -5.29
N THR A 123 -9.07 -4.28 -4.94
CA THR A 123 -10.42 -4.49 -4.43
C THR A 123 -10.46 -4.49 -2.91
N VAL A 124 -11.44 -3.76 -2.35
CA VAL A 124 -11.88 -3.91 -0.96
C VAL A 124 -12.74 -5.17 -0.91
N THR A 125 -12.12 -6.34 -0.82
CA THR A 125 -12.88 -7.50 -0.34
C THR A 125 -13.01 -7.31 1.16
N ALA A 126 -14.19 -6.87 1.60
CA ALA A 126 -14.56 -6.97 3.00
C ALA A 126 -14.41 -8.46 3.38
N LEU A 127 -13.45 -8.77 4.23
CA LEU A 127 -13.51 -10.00 5.01
C LEU A 127 -14.74 -9.86 5.91
N MET A 128 -15.85 -10.43 5.47
CA MET A 128 -16.97 -10.82 6.33
C MET A 128 -16.63 -12.14 7.01
#